data_AF-A0A1D8AW07-F1
#
_entry.id   AF-A0A1D8AW07-F1
#
_cell.length_a   1.000
_cell.length_b   1.000
_cell.length_c   1.000
_cell.angle_alpha   90.00
_cell.angle_beta   90.00
_cell.angle_gamma   90.00
#
_symmetry.space_group_name_H-M   'P 1'
#
loop_
_entity.id
_entity.type
_entity.pdbx_description
1 polymer ?
#
loop_
_entity_poly.entity_id
_entity_poly.type
_entity_poly.pdbx_seq_one_letter_code
_entity_poly.pdbx_strand_id
1 'polypeptide(L)'
;MNSRLLSFLSDFERALQADDPSPDDGSWQTSRAVNYRSGLARLQLGVRLPDQGMKNRGSVLLQSYMLADGSGCLKAQLNWAGSEATVMHSIFAKPDCSWKTEARRLAATWMAGAPAHVAVTAVEPMVAEPAVAVG
;
A
#
# COMPACT_ATOMS: atom_id res chain seq x y z
N MET A 1 7.32 12.54 -16.28
CA MET A 1 7.19 12.52 -14.81
C MET A 1 7.83 11.29 -14.13
N ASN A 2 8.66 10.52 -14.85
CA ASN A 2 9.20 9.24 -14.38
C ASN A 2 10.23 9.36 -13.24
N SER A 3 10.88 10.51 -13.10
CA SER A 3 11.81 10.79 -11.99
C SER A 3 11.12 10.78 -10.62
N ARG A 4 9.80 11.03 -10.57
CA ARG A 4 9.05 11.12 -9.30
C ARG A 4 8.77 9.76 -8.65
N LEU A 5 8.65 8.68 -9.43
CA LEU A 5 8.38 7.34 -8.88
C LEU A 5 9.54 6.83 -8.02
N LEU A 6 10.77 6.94 -8.55
CA LEU A 6 11.96 6.50 -7.84
C LEU A 6 12.29 7.37 -6.63
N SER A 7 12.11 8.69 -6.73
CA SER A 7 12.32 9.58 -5.59
C SER A 7 11.30 9.28 -4.49
N PHE A 8 10.03 9.08 -4.86
CA PHE A 8 8.98 8.75 -3.90
C PHE A 8 9.23 7.41 -3.18
N LEU A 9 9.63 6.36 -3.91
CA LEU A 9 10.01 5.08 -3.28
C LEU A 9 11.20 5.25 -2.34
N SER A 10 12.23 6.00 -2.75
CA SER A 10 13.38 6.28 -1.89
C SER A 10 13.00 7.00 -0.60
N ASP A 11 12.11 7.99 -0.67
CA ASP A 11 11.63 8.71 0.51
C ASP A 11 10.75 7.82 1.40
N PHE A 12 9.94 6.93 0.80
CA PHE A 12 9.16 5.93 1.53
C PHE A 12 10.06 4.93 2.27
N GLU A 13 11.08 4.38 1.63
CA GLU A 13 12.03 3.44 2.27
C GLU A 13 12.81 4.10 3.40
N ARG A 14 13.25 5.34 3.21
CA ARG A 14 13.90 6.11 4.27
C ARG A 14 12.96 6.34 5.46
N ALA A 15 11.68 6.58 5.21
CA ALA A 15 10.70 6.72 6.28
C ALA A 15 10.51 5.40 7.04
N LEU A 16 10.42 4.25 6.34
CA LEU A 16 10.36 2.94 7.01
C LEU A 16 11.59 2.67 7.87
N GLN A 17 12.80 2.91 7.35
CA GLN A 17 14.04 2.70 8.09
C GLN A 17 14.20 3.66 9.29
N ALA A 18 13.63 4.86 9.21
CA ALA A 18 13.66 5.82 10.30
C ALA A 18 12.70 5.43 11.43
N ASP A 19 11.52 4.91 11.08
CA ASP A 19 10.49 4.55 12.06
C ASP A 19 10.76 3.17 12.71
N ASP A 20 11.34 2.23 11.97
CA ASP A 20 11.74 0.90 12.45
C ASP A 20 13.10 0.51 11.86
N PRO A 21 14.23 0.86 12.50
CA PRO A 21 15.57 0.62 11.93
C PRO A 21 15.99 -0.85 11.94
N SER A 22 15.39 -1.67 12.82
CA SER A 22 15.75 -3.07 13.04
C SER A 22 14.51 -3.96 13.22
N PRO A 23 13.70 -4.13 12.15
CA PRO A 23 12.49 -4.95 12.22
C PRO A 23 12.86 -6.40 12.55
N ASP A 24 12.17 -7.02 13.50
CA ASP A 24 12.40 -8.42 13.91
C ASP A 24 13.89 -8.73 14.25
N ASP A 25 14.62 -7.77 14.85
CA ASP A 25 16.08 -7.83 15.10
C ASP A 25 16.95 -8.03 13.84
N GLY A 26 16.36 -7.80 12.67
CA GLY A 26 16.99 -7.94 11.37
C GLY A 26 17.32 -6.60 10.70
N SER A 27 17.63 -6.68 9.41
CA SER A 27 17.86 -5.51 8.56
C SER A 27 16.88 -5.47 7.39
N TRP A 28 16.40 -4.28 7.05
CA TRP A 28 15.57 -4.09 5.87
C TRP A 28 16.32 -4.50 4.60
N GLN A 29 15.70 -5.38 3.83
CA GLN A 29 16.16 -5.75 2.50
C GLN A 29 15.04 -5.46 1.50
N THR A 30 15.25 -4.45 0.67
CA THR A 30 14.28 -3.98 -0.31
C THR A 30 14.71 -4.30 -1.74
N SER A 31 13.75 -4.52 -2.62
CA SER A 31 13.99 -4.70 -4.06
C SER A 31 12.99 -3.88 -4.86
N ARG A 32 13.46 -3.20 -5.90
CA ARG A 32 12.66 -2.28 -6.72
C ARG A 32 12.58 -2.78 -8.16
N ALA A 33 11.40 -2.67 -8.75
CA ALA A 33 11.20 -2.86 -10.18
C ALA A 33 10.40 -1.68 -10.73
N VAL A 34 10.84 -1.09 -11.85
CA VAL A 34 10.18 0.08 -12.44
C VAL A 34 9.97 -0.12 -13.93
N ASN A 35 8.74 0.15 -14.39
CA ASN A 35 8.39 0.23 -15.79
C ASN A 35 8.03 1.68 -16.14
N TYR A 36 9.00 2.35 -16.78
CA TYR A 36 8.89 3.75 -17.19
C TYR A 36 7.87 4.00 -18.30
N ARG A 37 7.58 2.99 -19.13
CA ARG A 37 6.61 3.10 -20.22
C ARG A 37 5.19 3.14 -19.69
N SER A 38 4.89 2.31 -18.69
CA SER A 38 3.56 2.24 -18.07
C SER A 38 3.41 3.13 -16.83
N GLY A 39 4.49 3.78 -16.39
CA GLY A 39 4.48 4.58 -15.16
C GLY A 39 4.25 3.75 -13.90
N LEU A 40 4.72 2.50 -13.88
CA LEU A 40 4.56 1.59 -12.74
C LEU A 40 5.89 1.44 -12.00
N ALA A 41 5.84 1.39 -10.69
CA ALA A 41 6.97 1.05 -9.84
C ALA A 41 6.52 0.12 -8.71
N ARG A 42 7.30 -0.90 -8.40
CA ARG A 42 7.02 -1.86 -7.33
C ARG A 42 8.21 -1.89 -6.39
N LEU A 43 7.93 -1.88 -5.10
CA LEU A 43 8.86 -2.08 -4.01
C LEU A 43 8.46 -3.34 -3.26
N GLN A 44 9.36 -4.31 -3.19
CA GLN A 44 9.25 -5.49 -2.34
C GLN A 44 9.97 -5.19 -1.03
N LEU A 45 9.30 -5.51 0.09
CA LEU A 45 9.79 -5.25 1.43
C LEU A 45 10.02 -6.59 2.13
N GLY A 46 11.25 -6.83 2.56
CA GLY A 46 11.56 -7.96 3.41
C GLY A 46 12.61 -7.60 4.45
N VAL A 47 12.84 -8.55 5.35
CA VAL A 47 13.77 -8.42 6.46
C VAL A 47 14.72 -9.60 6.41
N ARG A 48 16.01 -9.30 6.41
CA ARG A 48 17.06 -10.29 6.61
C ARG A 48 17.26 -10.49 8.10
N LEU A 49 16.96 -11.68 8.58
CA LEU A 49 17.10 -12.10 9.96
C LEU A 49 18.57 -12.46 10.30
N PRO A 50 18.95 -12.50 11.59
CA PRO A 50 20.32 -12.85 12.01
C PRO A 50 20.80 -14.23 11.54
N ASP A 51 19.88 -15.17 11.39
CA ASP A 51 20.13 -16.55 10.91
C ASP A 51 20.30 -16.66 9.38
N GLN A 52 20.40 -15.52 8.68
CA GLN A 52 20.38 -15.41 7.21
C GLN A 52 19.04 -15.76 6.56
N GLY A 53 18.00 -16.02 7.35
CA GLY A 53 16.64 -16.17 6.87
C GLY A 53 16.11 -14.86 6.27
N MET A 54 15.20 -14.98 5.30
CA MET A 54 14.53 -13.84 4.68
C MET A 54 13.03 -13.91 4.97
N LYS A 55 12.52 -12.90 5.68
CA LYS A 55 11.10 -12.77 5.98
C LYS A 55 10.47 -11.74 5.05
N ASN A 56 9.56 -12.18 4.19
CA ASN A 56 8.77 -11.26 3.38
C ASN A 56 7.82 -10.46 4.29
N ARG A 57 7.75 -9.14 4.12
CA ARG A 57 6.85 -8.26 4.88
C ARG A 57 5.72 -7.70 4.04
N GLY A 58 5.85 -7.71 2.71
CA GLY A 58 4.83 -7.23 1.80
C GLY A 58 5.39 -6.43 0.64
N SER A 59 4.53 -5.60 0.04
CA SER A 59 4.93 -4.81 -1.11
C SER A 59 4.12 -3.54 -1.30
N VAL A 60 4.73 -2.58 -1.99
CA VAL A 60 4.09 -1.35 -2.43
C VAL A 60 4.15 -1.28 -3.94
N LEU A 61 3.01 -1.08 -4.58
CA LEU A 61 2.90 -0.80 -6.00
C LEU A 61 2.48 0.66 -6.19
N LEU A 62 3.26 1.41 -6.95
CA LEU A 62 2.97 2.77 -7.35
C LEU A 62 2.63 2.82 -8.85
N GLN A 63 1.64 3.62 -9.18
CA GLN A 63 1.27 3.97 -10.54
C GLN A 63 1.22 5.49 -10.66
N SER A 64 2.00 6.05 -11.59
CA SER A 64 1.88 7.45 -11.97
C SER A 64 0.86 7.62 -13.08
N TYR A 65 0.02 8.64 -12.96
CA TYR A 65 -0.97 9.01 -13.97
C TYR A 65 -1.15 10.52 -14.02
N MET A 66 -1.74 11.02 -15.11
CA MET A 66 -2.00 12.44 -15.31
C MET A 66 -3.51 12.68 -15.24
N LEU A 67 -3.90 13.77 -14.57
CA LEU A 67 -5.26 14.27 -14.62
C LEU A 67 -5.49 15.13 -15.88
N ALA A 68 -6.75 15.44 -16.16
CA ALA A 68 -7.16 16.22 -17.34
C ALA A 68 -6.60 17.66 -17.34
N ASP A 69 -6.28 18.20 -16.16
CA ASP A 69 -5.63 19.50 -15.96
C ASP A 69 -4.10 19.45 -16.15
N GLY A 70 -3.53 18.28 -16.46
CA GLY A 70 -2.09 18.07 -16.58
C GLY A 70 -1.38 17.85 -15.23
N SER A 71 -2.11 17.72 -14.12
CA SER A 71 -1.53 17.46 -12.81
C SER A 71 -1.08 16.00 -12.68
N GLY A 72 0.17 15.81 -12.25
CA GLY A 72 0.74 14.49 -12.03
C GLY A 72 0.32 13.90 -10.69
N CYS A 73 -0.24 12.70 -10.72
CA CYS A 73 -0.73 12.00 -9.54
C CYS A 73 -0.09 10.63 -9.38
N LEU A 74 -0.08 10.13 -8.15
CA LEU A 74 0.36 8.79 -7.81
C LEU A 74 -0.79 8.01 -7.20
N LYS A 75 -0.87 6.73 -7.55
CA LYS A 75 -1.73 5.76 -6.89
C LYS A 75 -0.83 4.72 -6.27
N ALA A 76 -0.92 4.57 -4.95
CA ALA A 76 -0.21 3.58 -4.18
C ALA A 76 -1.14 2.44 -3.78
N GLN A 77 -0.68 1.22 -3.92
CA GLN A 77 -1.32 0.03 -3.42
C GLN A 77 -0.37 -0.64 -2.42
N LEU A 78 -0.85 -0.77 -1.19
CA LEU A 78 -0.15 -1.34 -0.06
C LEU A 78 -0.63 -2.78 0.15
N ASN A 79 0.33 -3.70 0.26
CA ASN A 79 0.09 -5.11 0.56
C ASN A 79 1.02 -5.55 1.68
N TRP A 80 0.54 -6.45 2.53
CA TRP A 80 1.28 -7.02 3.65
C TRP A 80 1.39 -8.54 3.47
N ALA A 81 2.53 -9.10 3.85
CA ALA A 81 2.71 -10.55 3.80
C ALA A 81 1.75 -11.24 4.79
N GLY A 82 1.10 -12.32 4.34
CA GLY A 82 0.14 -13.07 5.15
C GLY A 82 -1.25 -12.42 5.28
N SER A 83 -1.53 -11.34 4.55
CA SER A 83 -2.84 -10.70 4.48
C SER A 83 -3.33 -10.61 3.04
N GLU A 84 -4.61 -10.88 2.80
CA GLU A 84 -5.29 -10.61 1.53
C GLU A 84 -5.74 -9.15 1.42
N ALA A 85 -5.68 -8.40 2.53
CA ALA A 85 -6.08 -7.01 2.55
C ALA A 85 -5.13 -6.17 1.70
N THR A 86 -5.73 -5.36 0.83
CA THR A 86 -5.04 -4.38 0.01
C THR A 86 -5.57 -3.00 0.37
N VAL A 87 -4.68 -2.06 0.64
CA VAL A 87 -5.06 -0.65 0.86
C VAL A 87 -4.60 0.20 -0.31
N MET A 88 -5.50 1.05 -0.81
CA MET A 88 -5.25 1.89 -1.98
C MET A 88 -5.28 3.36 -1.58
N HIS A 89 -4.20 4.09 -1.86
CA HIS A 89 -4.08 5.51 -1.60
C HIS A 89 -3.84 6.27 -2.90
N SER A 90 -4.63 7.32 -3.14
CA SER A 90 -4.40 8.25 -4.25
C SER A 90 -3.80 9.54 -3.71
N ILE A 91 -2.66 9.93 -4.29
CA ILE A 91 -1.87 11.10 -3.91
C ILE A 91 -1.90 12.06 -5.08
N PHE A 92 -2.49 13.22 -4.85
CA PHE A 92 -2.71 14.24 -5.87
C PHE A 92 -1.72 15.37 -5.70
N ALA A 93 -1.15 15.86 -6.80
CA ALA A 93 -0.38 17.10 -6.77
C ALA A 93 -1.31 18.25 -6.39
N LYS A 94 -1.07 18.86 -5.22
CA LYS A 94 -1.69 20.11 -4.79
C LYS A 94 -0.61 21.18 -4.65
N PRO A 95 -0.93 22.49 -4.71
CA PRO A 95 0.07 23.57 -4.58
C PRO A 95 0.98 23.44 -3.35
N ASP A 96 0.44 22.96 -2.22
CA ASP A 96 1.18 22.78 -0.96
C ASP A 96 1.59 21.31 -0.70
N CYS A 97 1.45 20.43 -1.69
CA CYS A 97 1.72 19.01 -1.53
C CYS A 97 3.23 18.73 -1.56
N SER A 98 3.80 18.44 -0.39
CA SER A 98 5.14 17.86 -0.29
C SER A 98 5.10 16.35 -0.53
N TRP A 99 5.62 15.89 -1.68
CA TRP A 99 5.73 14.47 -2.01
C TRP A 99 6.47 13.66 -0.95
N LYS A 100 7.47 14.26 -0.31
CA LYS A 100 8.23 13.64 0.79
C LYS A 100 7.36 13.41 2.02
N THR A 101 6.48 14.37 2.34
CA THR A 101 5.53 14.24 3.45
C THR A 101 4.50 13.15 3.15
N GLU A 102 4.01 13.09 1.91
CA GLU A 102 3.08 12.04 1.47
C GLU A 102 3.74 10.65 1.49
N ALA A 103 5.01 10.53 1.10
CA ALA A 103 5.77 9.28 1.22
C ALA A 103 5.88 8.83 2.67
N ARG A 104 6.14 9.75 3.62
CA ARG A 104 6.16 9.45 5.05
C ARG A 104 4.79 9.03 5.58
N ARG A 105 3.70 9.71 5.20
CA ARG A 105 2.34 9.32 5.59
C ARG A 105 1.97 7.92 5.08
N LEU A 106 2.35 7.62 3.84
CA LEU A 106 2.14 6.30 3.26
C LEU A 106 2.95 5.23 3.99
N ALA A 107 4.20 5.51 4.35
CA ALA A 107 5.04 4.61 5.15
C ALA A 107 4.43 4.35 6.53
N ALA A 108 3.99 5.39 7.22
CA ALA A 108 3.30 5.25 8.51
C ALA A 108 2.01 4.41 8.39
N THR A 109 1.25 4.59 7.30
CA THR A 109 0.05 3.77 7.03
C THR A 109 0.42 2.31 6.78
N TRP A 110 1.52 2.06 6.06
CA TRP A 110 2.02 0.71 5.87
C TRP A 110 2.49 0.09 7.20
N MET A 111 3.19 0.85 8.05
CA MET A 111 3.67 0.40 9.36
C MET A 111 2.55 0.14 10.37
N ALA A 112 1.42 0.83 10.25
CA ALA A 112 0.23 0.57 11.07
C ALA A 112 -0.35 -0.85 10.87
N GLY A 113 0.06 -1.53 9.80
CA GLY A 113 -0.32 -2.90 9.51
C GLY A 113 -1.53 -3.01 8.57
N ALA A 114 -1.83 -4.26 8.17
CA ALA A 114 -2.98 -4.54 7.34
C ALA A 114 -4.27 -4.18 8.11
N PRO A 115 -5.28 -3.59 7.44
CA PRO A 115 -6.57 -3.33 8.08
C PRO A 115 -7.20 -4.65 8.50
N ALA A 116 -7.90 -4.64 9.64
CA ALA A 116 -8.68 -5.80 10.07
C ALA A 116 -9.70 -6.15 8.97
N HIS A 117 -9.80 -7.43 8.61
CA HIS A 117 -10.83 -7.90 7.69
C HIS A 117 -12.18 -7.44 8.24
N VAL A 118 -12.86 -6.54 7.53
CA VAL A 118 -14.27 -6.29 7.79
C VAL A 118 -14.96 -7.55 7.30
N ALA A 119 -15.25 -8.46 8.22
CA ALA A 119 -16.20 -9.53 7.98
C ALA A 119 -17.48 -8.83 7.54
N VAL A 120 -17.80 -8.90 6.26
CA VAL A 120 -19.12 -8.51 5.77
C VAL A 120 -20.06 -9.50 6.43
N THR A 121 -20.67 -9.09 7.54
CA THR A 121 -21.73 -9.83 8.19
C THR A 121 -22.80 -10.02 7.13
N ALA A 122 -22.91 -11.24 6.62
CA ALA A 122 -23.92 -11.61 5.66
C ALA A 122 -25.27 -11.20 6.25
N VAL A 123 -25.98 -10.32 5.54
CA VAL A 123 -27.37 -10.01 5.86
C VAL A 123 -28.10 -11.33 5.68
N GLU A 124 -28.54 -11.94 6.79
CA GLU A 124 -29.39 -13.12 6.76
C GLU A 124 -30.58 -12.84 5.83
N PRO A 125 -30.83 -13.68 4.81
CA PRO A 125 -31.99 -13.51 3.96
C PRO A 125 -33.24 -13.70 4.84
N MET A 126 -33.98 -12.59 4.97
CA MET A 126 -35.27 -12.51 5.65
C MET A 126 -36.18 -13.65 5.16
N VAL A 127 -36.59 -14.49 6.10
CA VAL A 127 -37.45 -15.65 5.89
C VAL A 127 -38.72 -15.22 5.15
N ALA A 128 -38.98 -15.88 4.02
CA ALA A 128 -40.18 -15.67 3.22
C ALA A 128 -41.44 -16.05 4.02
N GLU A 129 -42.38 -15.12 4.07
CA GLU A 129 -43.72 -15.26 4.64
C GLU A 129 -44.60 -16.16 3.74
N PRO A 130 -45.21 -17.26 4.24
CA PRO A 130 -46.16 -18.02 3.43
C PRO A 130 -47.54 -17.35 3.44
N ALA A 131 -48.03 -17.05 2.24
CA ALA A 131 -49.34 -16.49 1.96
C ALA A 131 -50.50 -17.43 2.37
N VAL A 132 -51.42 -16.86 3.16
CA VAL A 132 -52.87 -17.06 3.30
C VAL A 132 -53.50 -18.25 2.54
N ALA A 133 -54.09 -19.19 3.29
CA ALA A 133 -55.11 -20.10 2.79
C ALA A 133 -56.51 -19.54 3.08
N VAL A 134 -57.29 -19.41 2.02
CA VAL A 134 -58.70 -18.98 1.98
C VAL A 134 -59.60 -20.06 2.59
N GLY A 135 -60.54 -19.64 3.43
CA GLY A 135 -61.70 -20.40 3.90
C GLY A 135 -62.87 -19.47 4.13
#